data_AF-A0A946BU31-F1
#
_entry.id   AF-A0A946BU31-F1
#
_cell.length_a   1.000
_cell.length_b   1.000
_cell.length_c   1.000
_cell.angle_alpha   90.00
_cell.angle_beta   90.00
_cell.angle_gamma   90.00
#
_symmetry.space_group_name_H-M   'P 1'
#
loop_
_entity.id
_entity.type
_entity.pdbx_description
1 polymer ?
#
loop_
_entity_poly.entity_id
_entity_poly.type
_entity_poly.pdbx_seq_one_letter_code
_entity_poly.pdbx_strand_id
1 'polypeptide(L)'
;MTAHYKSKLLEFSYAPPDIIIGSLSTRLLQEFIGDQQMQLRAWQEQVEILQTVCQKIIPGANLAGEWGILFEYPLLRLQRRLDIVILAGEVVCVIEFKTRAQNYSAIDIQ
;
A
#
# COMPACT_ATOMS: atom_id res chain seq x y z
N MET A 1 -13.53 4.76 9.66
CA MET A 1 -13.09 4.28 8.33
C MET A 1 -11.66 4.74 8.13
N THR A 2 -10.71 3.83 8.16
CA THR A 2 -9.30 4.17 8.05
C THR A 2 -8.62 3.09 7.23
N ALA A 3 -7.66 3.50 6.41
CA ALA A 3 -6.70 2.58 5.80
C ALA A 3 -6.19 1.57 6.84
N HIS A 4 -5.87 0.36 6.40
CA HIS A 4 -5.40 -0.69 7.30
C HIS A 4 -4.03 -0.32 7.91
N TYR A 5 -3.21 0.37 7.13
CA TYR A 5 -2.00 1.03 7.59
C TYR A 5 -1.91 2.44 6.98
N LYS A 6 -1.34 3.39 7.74
CA LYS A 6 -1.04 4.74 7.26
C LYS A 6 0.19 5.31 7.95
N SER A 7 1.00 6.06 7.21
CA SER A 7 2.18 6.76 7.73
C SER A 7 2.64 7.83 6.73
N LYS A 8 3.65 8.63 7.10
CA LYS A 8 4.41 9.43 6.13
C LYS A 8 5.36 8.52 5.35
N LEU A 9 5.71 8.91 4.12
CA LEU A 9 6.64 8.13 3.29
C LEU A 9 8.01 7.98 3.95
N LEU A 10 8.51 9.00 4.64
CA LEU A 10 9.79 8.91 5.34
C LEU A 10 9.74 7.84 6.45
N GLU A 11 8.75 7.91 7.32
CA GLU A 11 8.54 6.94 8.41
C GLU A 11 8.36 5.51 7.85
N PHE A 12 7.48 5.35 6.86
CA PHE A 12 7.25 4.08 6.17
C PHE A 12 8.54 3.50 5.58
N SER A 13 9.37 4.34 4.97
CA SER A 13 10.60 3.90 4.27
C SER A 13 11.66 3.27 5.19
N TYR A 14 11.60 3.57 6.49
CA TYR A 14 12.53 3.04 7.49
C TYR A 14 11.86 2.13 8.54
N ALA A 15 10.53 2.01 8.51
CA ALA A 15 9.81 1.14 9.43
C ALA A 15 10.16 -0.34 9.17
N PRO A 16 10.36 -1.18 10.21
CA PRO A 16 10.56 -2.60 10.02
C PRO A 16 9.36 -3.23 9.30
N PRO A 17 9.55 -4.04 8.24
CA PRO A 17 8.46 -4.64 7.48
C PRO A 17 7.44 -5.39 8.36
N ASP A 18 7.91 -6.15 9.36
CA ASP A 18 7.05 -6.93 10.26
C ASP A 18 6.04 -6.06 11.03
N ILE A 19 6.38 -4.81 11.35
CA ILE A 19 5.48 -3.87 12.02
C ILE A 19 4.36 -3.44 11.07
N ILE A 20 4.69 -3.17 9.81
CA ILE A 20 3.72 -2.78 8.78
C ILE A 20 2.78 -3.96 8.49
N ILE A 21 3.36 -5.14 8.25
CA ILE A 21 2.61 -6.37 7.99
C ILE A 21 1.72 -6.73 9.19
N GLY A 22 2.22 -6.59 10.42
CA GLY A 22 1.43 -6.81 11.63
C GLY A 22 0.22 -5.86 11.76
N SER A 23 0.38 -4.60 11.37
CA SER A 23 -0.75 -3.64 11.31
C SER A 23 -1.80 -4.08 10.29
N LEU A 24 -1.36 -4.49 9.10
CA LEU A 24 -2.24 -4.95 8.03
C LEU A 24 -2.98 -6.25 8.41
N SER A 25 -2.26 -7.22 8.97
CA SER A 25 -2.84 -8.51 9.38
C SER A 25 -3.87 -8.36 10.49
N THR A 26 -3.63 -7.47 11.45
CA THR A 26 -4.57 -7.21 12.56
C THR A 26 -5.93 -6.73 12.04
N ARG A 27 -5.93 -5.87 11.00
CA ARG A 27 -7.15 -5.38 10.35
C ARG A 27 -7.78 -6.44 9.45
N LEU A 28 -6.97 -7.23 8.72
CA LEU A 28 -7.46 -8.31 7.86
C LEU A 28 -8.32 -9.32 8.62
N LEU A 29 -7.85 -9.75 9.80
CA LEU A 29 -8.53 -10.74 10.63
C LEU A 29 -9.89 -10.26 11.14
N GLN A 30 -10.11 -8.94 11.18
CA GLN A 30 -11.39 -8.34 11.59
C GLN A 30 -12.39 -8.27 10.42
N GLU A 31 -11.91 -8.23 9.18
CA GLU A 31 -12.71 -7.90 8.01
C GLU A 31 -12.92 -9.07 7.04
N PHE A 32 -12.05 -10.11 7.05
CA PHE A 32 -12.11 -11.15 6.02
C PHE A 32 -11.69 -12.55 6.47
N ILE A 33 -12.42 -13.56 6.01
CA ILE A 33 -12.08 -14.99 6.11
C ILE A 33 -11.76 -15.47 4.68
N GLY A 34 -10.49 -15.42 4.30
CA GLY A 34 -10.01 -15.78 2.95
C GLY A 34 -8.57 -16.29 2.96
N ASP A 35 -7.89 -16.26 1.81
CA ASP A 35 -6.50 -16.69 1.70
C ASP A 35 -5.53 -15.66 2.32
N GLN A 36 -5.44 -15.71 3.64
CA GLN A 36 -4.59 -14.85 4.46
C GLN A 36 -3.11 -15.04 4.11
N GLN A 37 -2.68 -16.25 3.73
CA GLN A 37 -1.28 -16.53 3.42
C GLN A 37 -0.87 -15.84 2.12
N MET A 38 -1.71 -15.90 1.10
CA MET A 38 -1.45 -15.21 -0.16
C MET A 38 -1.40 -13.70 0.02
N GLN A 39 -2.33 -13.14 0.80
CA GLN A 39 -2.37 -11.71 1.09
C GLN A 39 -1.12 -11.24 1.85
N LEU A 40 -0.69 -11.98 2.88
CA LEU A 40 0.52 -11.68 3.64
C LEU A 40 1.77 -11.63 2.75
N ARG A 41 1.92 -12.60 1.83
CA ARG A 41 3.05 -12.61 0.88
C ARG A 41 2.99 -11.44 -0.09
N ALA A 42 1.80 -11.11 -0.60
CA ALA A 42 1.63 -9.94 -1.47
C ALA A 42 2.04 -8.65 -0.76
N TRP A 43 1.65 -8.47 0.50
CA TRP A 43 2.07 -7.31 1.28
C TRP A 43 3.56 -7.25 1.56
N GLN A 44 4.22 -8.39 1.82
CA GLN A 44 5.67 -8.43 1.98
C GLN A 44 6.38 -7.92 0.71
N GLU A 45 5.99 -8.45 -0.45
CA GLU A 45 6.50 -8.03 -1.76
C GLU A 45 6.25 -6.52 -1.99
N GLN A 46 5.04 -6.03 -1.70
CA GLN A 46 4.68 -4.61 -1.85
C GLN A 46 5.51 -3.70 -0.94
N VAL A 47 5.64 -4.05 0.34
CA VAL A 47 6.39 -3.26 1.33
C VAL A 47 7.86 -3.17 0.92
N GLU A 48 8.49 -4.28 0.55
CA GLU A 48 9.90 -4.30 0.11
C GLU A 48 10.13 -3.41 -1.12
N ILE A 49 9.27 -3.53 -2.14
CA ILE A 49 9.35 -2.72 -3.37
C ILE A 49 9.18 -1.24 -3.03
N LEU A 50 8.14 -0.88 -2.28
CA LEU A 50 7.82 0.50 -1.98
C LEU A 50 8.89 1.14 -1.09
N GLN A 51 9.40 0.45 -0.07
CA GLN A 51 10.49 0.97 0.77
C GLN A 51 11.75 1.24 -0.05
N THR A 52 12.11 0.30 -0.93
CA THR A 52 13.27 0.47 -1.84
C THR A 52 13.11 1.69 -2.75
N VAL A 53 11.91 1.91 -3.29
CA VAL A 53 11.62 3.08 -4.15
C VAL A 53 11.63 4.37 -3.33
N CYS A 54 10.98 4.38 -2.17
CA CYS A 54 10.90 5.54 -1.28
C CYS A 54 12.30 6.03 -0.87
N GLN A 55 13.17 5.12 -0.42
CA GLN A 55 14.54 5.45 -0.03
C GLN A 55 15.37 6.05 -1.19
N LYS A 56 15.04 5.74 -2.44
CA LYS A 56 15.69 6.32 -3.62
C LYS A 56 15.15 7.70 -4.00
N ILE A 57 13.83 7.91 -3.89
CA ILE A 57 13.19 9.15 -4.35
C ILE A 57 13.22 10.27 -3.30
N ILE A 58 13.10 9.92 -2.01
CA ILE A 58 12.99 10.92 -0.93
C ILE A 58 14.18 11.88 -0.90
N PRO A 59 15.45 11.43 -1.02
CA PRO A 59 16.60 12.35 -1.02
C PRO A 59 16.59 13.36 -2.18
N GLY A 60 15.96 13.03 -3.31
CA GLY A 60 15.90 13.89 -4.50
C GLY A 60 14.70 14.82 -4.56
N ALA A 61 13.73 14.68 -3.66
CA ALA A 61 12.47 15.43 -3.67
C ALA A 61 12.14 15.98 -2.28
N ASN A 62 12.39 17.29 -2.08
CA ASN A 62 12.32 17.95 -0.77
C ASN A 62 11.02 17.73 0.03
N LEU A 63 9.88 17.47 -0.63
CA LEU A 63 8.59 17.25 0.05
C LEU A 63 8.15 15.79 0.10
N ALA A 64 8.83 14.87 -0.60
CA ALA A 64 8.37 13.49 -0.73
C ALA A 64 8.33 12.75 0.60
N GLY A 65 9.25 13.06 1.53
CA GLY A 65 9.24 12.46 2.87
C GLY A 65 7.98 12.76 3.68
N GLU A 66 7.32 13.90 3.43
CA GLU A 66 6.12 14.35 4.13
C GLU A 66 4.82 13.84 3.50
N TRP A 67 4.88 13.22 2.33
CA TRP A 67 3.71 12.65 1.68
C TRP A 67 3.14 11.50 2.50
N GLY A 68 1.81 11.35 2.47
CA GLY A 68 1.14 10.25 3.15
C GLY A 68 1.13 8.98 2.29
N ILE A 69 1.27 7.82 2.92
CA ILE A 69 0.98 6.51 2.31
C ILE A 69 -0.12 5.81 3.09
N LEU A 70 -1.08 5.26 2.37
CA LEU A 70 -2.20 4.50 2.89
C LEU A 70 -2.21 3.13 2.20
N PHE A 71 -2.27 2.08 2.99
CA PHE A 71 -2.48 0.72 2.48
C PHE A 71 -3.93 0.31 2.68
N GLU A 72 -4.47 -0.38 1.69
CA GLU A 72 -5.76 -1.06 1.75
C GLU A 72 -6.88 -0.07 2.11
N TYR A 73 -6.98 1.01 1.31
CA TYR A 73 -7.95 2.08 1.52
C TYR A 73 -9.34 1.68 1.02
N PRO A 74 -10.37 1.62 1.90
CA PRO A 74 -11.69 1.13 1.51
C PRO A 74 -12.49 2.18 0.73
N LEU A 75 -13.04 1.77 -0.41
CA LEU A 75 -14.02 2.52 -1.21
C LEU A 75 -15.42 1.99 -0.93
N LEU A 76 -16.01 2.39 0.20
CA LEU A 76 -17.24 1.78 0.74
C LEU A 76 -18.41 1.72 -0.25
N ARG A 77 -18.65 2.81 -0.98
CA ARG A 77 -19.77 2.87 -1.94
C ARG A 77 -19.61 1.84 -3.06
N LEU A 78 -18.37 1.49 -3.40
CA LEU A 78 -18.06 0.52 -4.46
C LEU A 78 -17.81 -0.88 -3.91
N GLN A 79 -17.77 -1.06 -2.58
CA GLN A 79 -17.35 -2.31 -1.93
C GLN A 79 -16.01 -2.82 -2.48
N ARG A 80 -15.10 -1.89 -2.79
CA ARG A 80 -13.75 -2.15 -3.30
C ARG A 80 -12.71 -1.55 -2.35
N ARG A 81 -11.45 -1.86 -2.62
CA ARG A 81 -10.30 -1.37 -1.88
C ARG A 81 -9.20 -1.01 -2.86
N LEU A 82 -8.47 0.06 -2.56
CA LEU A 82 -7.25 0.42 -3.28
C LEU A 82 -6.07 -0.17 -2.51
N ASP A 83 -5.16 -0.84 -3.21
CA ASP A 83 -3.99 -1.44 -2.57
C ASP A 83 -3.16 -0.36 -1.88
N ILE A 84 -2.76 0.69 -2.60
CA ILE A 84 -1.94 1.79 -2.08
C ILE A 84 -2.47 3.14 -2.58
N VAL A 85 -2.51 4.12 -1.67
CA VAL A 85 -2.77 5.53 -1.99
C VAL A 85 -1.65 6.39 -1.45
N ILE A 86 -1.05 7.22 -2.31
CA ILE A 86 -0.08 8.25 -1.92
C ILE A 86 -0.76 9.62 -1.94
N LEU A 87 -0.64 10.36 -0.85
CA LEU A 87 -1.13 11.72 -0.70
C LEU A 87 0.05 12.69 -0.81
N ALA A 88 0.25 13.23 -2.02
CA ALA A 88 1.37 14.09 -2.40
C ALA A 88 0.91 15.54 -2.60
N GLY A 89 0.57 16.22 -1.50
CA GLY A 89 0.02 17.58 -1.56
C GLY A 89 -1.32 17.61 -2.29
N GLU A 90 -1.36 18.24 -3.47
CA GLU A 90 -2.56 18.35 -4.31
C GLU A 90 -2.79 17.13 -5.21
N VAL A 91 -1.86 16.17 -5.22
CA VAL A 91 -1.93 14.97 -6.07
C VAL A 91 -2.25 13.74 -5.21
N VAL A 92 -3.22 12.96 -5.68
CA VAL A 92 -3.51 11.63 -5.16
C VAL A 92 -3.05 10.60 -6.19
N CYS A 93 -2.05 9.80 -5.84
CA CYS A 93 -1.61 8.69 -6.68
C CYS A 93 -2.18 7.38 -6.11
N VAL A 94 -2.75 6.56 -6.98
CA VAL A 94 -3.21 5.22 -6.64
C VAL A 94 -2.27 4.22 -7.30
N ILE A 95 -1.78 3.26 -6.53
CA ILE A 95 -0.93 2.18 -7.04
C ILE A 95 -1.66 0.87 -6.77
N GLU A 96 -2.00 0.18 -7.84
CA GLU A 96 -2.58 -1.16 -7.81
C GLU A 96 -1.48 -2.18 -8.11
N PHE A 97 -1.29 -3.17 -7.24
CA PHE A 97 -0.26 -4.17 -7.39
C PHE A 97 -0.83 -5.45 -7.98
N LYS A 98 -0.25 -5.88 -9.10
CA LYS A 98 -0.55 -7.18 -9.72
C LYS A 98 0.66 -8.10 -9.58
N THR A 99 1.13 -8.36 -8.36
CA THR A 99 2.42 -9.01 -8.09
C THR A 99 2.59 -10.41 -8.69
N ARG A 100 1.50 -11.06 -9.11
CA ARG A 100 1.52 -12.41 -9.71
C ARG A 100 0.74 -12.55 -11.01
N ALA A 101 0.27 -11.44 -11.60
CA ALA A 101 -0.39 -11.50 -12.89
C ALA A 101 0.66 -11.77 -13.97
N GLN A 102 0.51 -12.87 -14.71
CA GLN A 102 1.32 -13.16 -15.89
C GLN A 102 0.77 -12.48 -17.16
N ASN A 103 -0.48 -12.03 -17.10
CA ASN A 103 -1.17 -11.36 -18.20
C ASN A 103 -1.91 -10.14 -17.65
N TYR A 104 -1.81 -9.03 -18.37
CA TYR A 104 -2.56 -7.80 -18.11
C TYR A 104 -3.65 -7.68 -19.16
N SER A 105 -4.87 -7.42 -18.72
CA SER A 105 -6.07 -7.38 -19.56
C SER A 105 -6.54 -5.94 -19.76
N ALA A 106 -7.42 -5.73 -20.74
CA ALA A 106 -8.05 -4.43 -20.95
C ALA A 106 -8.88 -3.95 -19.74
N ILE A 107 -9.31 -4.89 -18.87
CA ILE A 107 -10.00 -4.58 -17.61
C ILE A 107 -9.09 -3.87 -16.61
N ASP A 108 -7.77 -4.00 -16.74
CA ASP A 108 -6.81 -3.32 -15.86
C ASP A 108 -6.61 -1.84 -16.22
N ILE A 109 -7.17 -1.38 -17.36
CA ILE A 109 -7.10 0.01 -17.85
C ILE A 109 -8.41 0.77 -17.55
N GLN A 110 -9.51 0.06 -17.27
CA GLN A 110 -10.86 0.62 -17.07
C GLN A 110 -11.22 0.80 -15.59
#